data_AF-A0A7W9XE79-F1
#
_entry.id   AF-A0A7W9XE79-F1
#
_cell.length_a   1.000
_cell.length_b   1.000
_cell.length_c   1.000
_cell.angle_alpha   90.00
_cell.angle_beta   90.00
_cell.angle_gamma   90.00
#
_symmetry.space_group_name_H-M   'P 1'
#
loop_
_entity.id
_entity.type
_entity.pdbx_description
1 polymer ?
#
loop_
_entity_poly.entity_id
_entity_poly.type
_entity_poly.pdbx_seq_one_letter_code
_entity_poly.pdbx_strand_id
1 'polypeptide(L)'
;MAKRQTAHKQEETQNLKSSLDFTRTRADHFAVFVAGILGSITFLIVCIIIFVVWITYNLNASKPFDPFPFPVLEMTVSIFAIILSVSVLINQNRQGKIDKVSQQVEFEVNVRAEEEITKMLTMLHEIQQKLGIATHAGDKELEEMKSSTDVKEIHKNIDETGS
;
A
#
# COMPACT_ATOMS: atom_id res chain seq x y z
N MET A 1 6.09 44.83 -5.27
CA MET A 1 7.10 43.89 -5.79
C MET A 1 6.72 42.40 -5.66
N ALA A 2 5.76 42.01 -4.80
CA ALA A 2 5.38 40.59 -4.60
C ALA A 2 4.61 39.91 -5.76
N LYS A 3 3.99 40.66 -6.68
CA LYS A 3 3.13 40.10 -7.75
C LYS A 3 3.89 39.54 -8.96
N ARG A 4 5.19 39.85 -9.12
CA ARG A 4 6.03 39.34 -10.21
C ARG A 4 6.68 37.98 -9.89
N GLN A 5 6.88 37.65 -8.62
CA GLN A 5 7.46 36.36 -8.20
C GLN A 5 6.48 35.18 -8.30
N THR A 6 5.18 35.41 -8.08
CA THR A 6 4.16 34.36 -8.19
C THR A 6 3.92 33.92 -9.64
N ALA A 7 4.01 34.85 -10.60
CA ALA A 7 3.84 34.56 -12.02
C ALA A 7 4.97 33.67 -12.56
N HIS A 8 6.23 33.96 -12.19
CA HIS A 8 7.38 33.18 -12.64
C HIS A 8 7.40 31.75 -12.06
N LYS A 9 6.94 31.58 -10.82
CA LYS A 9 6.82 30.25 -10.19
C LYS A 9 5.65 29.43 -10.77
N GLN A 10 4.59 30.11 -11.22
CA GLN A 10 3.46 29.48 -11.92
C GLN A 10 3.85 29.03 -13.34
N GLU A 11 4.65 29.82 -14.06
CA GLU A 11 5.17 29.42 -15.37
C GLU A 11 6.16 28.24 -15.28
N GLU A 12 7.09 28.23 -14.31
CA GLU A 12 7.99 27.08 -14.13
C GLU A 12 7.22 25.80 -13.75
N THR A 13 6.24 25.89 -12.86
CA THR A 13 5.44 24.72 -12.46
C THR A 13 4.48 24.25 -13.55
N GLN A 14 3.97 25.15 -14.41
CA GLN A 14 3.22 24.77 -15.60
C GLN A 14 4.10 24.15 -16.68
N ASN A 15 5.30 24.69 -16.91
CA ASN A 15 6.24 24.15 -17.89
C ASN A 15 6.83 22.79 -17.45
N LEU A 16 7.03 22.57 -16.15
CA LEU A 16 7.40 21.27 -15.60
C LEU A 16 6.27 20.25 -15.72
N LYS A 17 5.01 20.65 -15.47
CA LYS A 17 3.84 19.78 -15.68
C LYS A 17 3.64 19.43 -17.15
N SER A 18 3.74 20.41 -18.06
CA SER A 18 3.58 20.18 -19.50
C SER A 18 4.71 19.34 -20.10
N SER A 19 5.95 19.47 -19.62
CA SER A 19 7.08 18.65 -20.05
C SER A 19 7.05 17.21 -19.48
N LEU A 20 6.27 16.96 -18.42
CA LEU A 20 5.99 15.60 -17.91
C LEU A 20 4.77 14.96 -18.57
N ASP A 21 3.82 15.77 -19.06
CA ASP A 21 2.58 15.29 -19.68
C ASP A 21 2.77 14.88 -21.16
N PHE A 22 3.78 15.39 -21.86
CA PHE A 22 3.98 15.08 -23.29
C PHE A 22 4.41 13.62 -23.57
N THR A 23 4.97 12.91 -22.58
CA THR A 23 5.35 11.49 -22.69
C THR A 23 4.28 10.55 -22.12
N ARG A 24 3.14 11.09 -21.66
CA ARG A 24 2.23 10.40 -20.73
C ARG A 24 0.87 10.01 -21.31
N THR A 25 0.64 10.14 -22.62
CA THR A 25 -0.74 10.04 -23.13
C THR A 25 -1.15 8.65 -23.63
N ARG A 26 -0.24 7.77 -24.07
CA ARG A 26 -0.63 6.43 -24.59
C ARG A 26 -0.18 5.27 -23.71
N ALA A 27 1.06 5.31 -23.23
CA ALA A 27 1.60 4.28 -22.34
C ALA A 27 0.94 4.31 -20.96
N ASP A 28 0.63 5.50 -20.42
CA ASP A 28 -0.01 5.65 -19.10
C ASP A 28 -1.47 5.16 -19.13
N HIS A 29 -2.21 5.46 -20.20
CA HIS A 29 -3.55 4.90 -20.39
C HIS A 29 -3.53 3.38 -20.51
N PHE A 30 -2.55 2.81 -21.21
CA PHE A 30 -2.38 1.36 -21.29
C PHE A 30 -1.97 0.78 -19.94
N ALA A 31 -1.09 1.44 -19.20
CA ALA A 31 -0.67 1.03 -17.86
C ALA A 31 -1.82 1.08 -16.84
N VAL A 32 -2.68 2.11 -16.88
CA VAL A 32 -3.86 2.24 -16.01
C VAL A 32 -4.93 1.20 -16.37
N PHE A 33 -5.14 0.95 -17.67
CA PHE A 33 -6.07 -0.08 -18.15
C PHE A 33 -5.60 -1.49 -17.77
N VAL A 34 -4.33 -1.79 -18.04
CA VAL A 34 -3.68 -3.05 -17.67
C VAL A 34 -3.66 -3.23 -16.15
N ALA A 35 -3.34 -2.19 -15.37
CA ALA A 35 -3.38 -2.28 -13.90
C ALA A 35 -4.79 -2.54 -13.35
N GLY A 36 -5.83 -1.95 -13.96
CA GLY A 36 -7.23 -2.20 -13.56
C GLY A 36 -7.74 -3.59 -13.95
N ILE A 37 -7.26 -4.13 -15.08
CA ILE A 37 -7.67 -5.44 -15.59
C ILE A 37 -6.94 -6.58 -14.88
N LEU A 38 -5.64 -6.43 -14.67
CA LEU A 38 -4.80 -7.45 -14.02
C LEU A 38 -5.09 -7.60 -12.52
N GLY A 39 -5.74 -6.61 -11.90
CA GLY A 39 -6.18 -6.68 -10.51
C GLY A 39 -7.60 -7.23 -10.30
N SER A 40 -8.35 -7.54 -11.37
CA SER A 40 -9.75 -7.92 -11.27
C SER A 40 -9.98 -9.42 -11.41
N ILE A 41 -10.73 -10.01 -10.46
CA ILE A 41 -11.20 -11.40 -10.51
C ILE A 41 -11.97 -11.71 -11.81
N THR A 42 -12.58 -10.68 -12.41
CA THR A 42 -13.35 -10.78 -13.65
C THR A 42 -12.47 -11.13 -14.85
N PHE A 43 -11.23 -10.62 -14.90
CA PHE A 43 -10.30 -10.92 -16.00
C PHE A 43 -9.89 -12.39 -16.00
N LEU A 44 -9.61 -12.95 -14.82
CA LEU A 44 -9.28 -14.36 -14.66
C LEU A 44 -10.41 -15.27 -15.17
N ILE A 45 -11.66 -14.93 -14.84
CA ILE A 45 -12.84 -15.67 -15.30
C ILE A 45 -12.95 -15.64 -16.83
N VAL A 46 -12.76 -14.47 -17.45
CA VAL A 46 -12.78 -14.33 -18.92
C VAL A 46 -11.68 -15.18 -19.57
N CYS A 47 -10.46 -15.17 -19.04
CA CYS A 47 -9.37 -16.01 -19.55
C CYS A 47 -9.72 -17.50 -19.50
N ILE A 48 -10.28 -17.98 -18.39
CA ILE A 48 -10.72 -19.38 -18.26
C ILE A 48 -11.77 -19.73 -19.32
N ILE A 49 -12.76 -18.86 -19.52
CA ILE A 49 -13.79 -19.07 -20.55
C ILE A 49 -13.16 -19.17 -21.94
N ILE A 50 -12.21 -18.29 -22.28
CA ILE A 50 -11.50 -18.33 -23.56
C ILE A 50 -10.75 -19.66 -23.74
N PHE A 51 -10.06 -20.15 -22.70
CA PHE A 51 -9.40 -21.46 -22.76
C PHE A 51 -10.37 -22.61 -23.01
N VAL A 52 -11.48 -22.64 -22.26
CA VAL A 52 -12.51 -23.68 -22.43
C VAL A 52 -13.05 -23.65 -23.86
N VAL A 53 -13.40 -22.47 -24.37
CA VAL A 53 -13.89 -22.30 -25.75
C VAL A 53 -12.85 -22.75 -26.77
N TRP A 54 -11.58 -22.38 -26.61
CA TRP A 54 -10.50 -22.77 -27.52
C TRP A 54 -10.28 -24.28 -27.56
N ILE A 55 -10.26 -24.92 -26.39
CA ILE A 55 -10.07 -26.36 -26.24
C ILE A 55 -11.28 -27.10 -26.85
N THR A 56 -12.51 -26.70 -26.51
CA THR A 56 -13.72 -27.31 -27.09
C THR A 56 -13.77 -27.14 -28.60
N TYR A 57 -13.38 -25.99 -29.13
CA TYR A 57 -13.33 -25.74 -30.57
C TYR A 57 -12.31 -26.66 -31.27
N ASN A 58 -11.07 -26.74 -30.78
CA ASN A 58 -10.03 -27.56 -31.40
C ASN A 58 -10.26 -29.07 -31.24
N LEU A 59 -10.93 -29.52 -30.17
CA LEU A 59 -11.29 -30.94 -30.00
C LEU A 59 -12.39 -31.40 -30.96
N ASN A 60 -13.33 -30.52 -31.32
CA ASN A 60 -14.46 -30.86 -32.21
C ASN A 60 -14.21 -30.52 -33.69
N ALA A 61 -13.08 -29.86 -34.00
CA ALA A 61 -12.75 -29.49 -35.37
C ALA A 61 -12.23 -30.70 -36.17
N SER A 62 -12.82 -30.95 -37.35
CA SER A 62 -12.37 -32.03 -38.25
C SER A 62 -10.93 -31.82 -38.76
N LYS A 63 -10.46 -30.57 -38.77
CA LYS A 63 -9.06 -30.20 -38.98
C LYS A 63 -8.65 -29.25 -37.85
N PRO A 64 -8.05 -29.76 -36.77
CA PRO A 64 -7.67 -28.92 -35.63
C PRO A 64 -6.61 -27.91 -36.07
N PHE A 65 -6.80 -26.65 -35.67
CA PHE A 65 -5.81 -25.59 -35.87
C PHE A 65 -4.64 -25.75 -34.89
N ASP A 66 -4.94 -26.19 -33.67
CA ASP A 66 -4.00 -26.44 -32.59
C ASP A 66 -4.23 -27.88 -32.06
N PRO A 67 -3.56 -28.89 -32.65
CA PRO A 67 -3.72 -30.28 -32.21
C PRO A 67 -3.19 -30.48 -30.79
N PHE A 68 -3.84 -31.37 -30.03
CA PHE A 68 -3.33 -31.79 -28.72
C PHE A 68 -1.86 -32.24 -28.85
N PRO A 69 -0.92 -31.66 -28.09
CA PRO A 69 -1.06 -30.99 -26.78
C PRO A 69 -1.25 -29.45 -26.76
N PHE A 70 -1.69 -28.82 -27.85
CA PHE A 70 -1.94 -27.37 -27.99
C PHE A 70 -0.70 -26.44 -27.94
N PRO A 71 0.33 -26.62 -28.81
CA PRO A 71 1.55 -25.81 -28.77
C PRO A 71 1.34 -24.30 -28.92
N VAL A 72 0.33 -23.86 -29.68
CA VAL A 72 0.08 -22.42 -29.92
C VAL A 72 -0.51 -21.76 -28.68
N LEU A 73 -1.44 -22.44 -28.02
CA LEU A 73 -2.01 -22.01 -26.75
C LEU A 73 -0.91 -21.93 -25.69
N GLU A 74 -0.11 -22.98 -25.51
CA GLU A 74 0.96 -23.01 -24.51
C GLU A 74 1.98 -21.88 -24.68
N MET A 75 2.42 -21.61 -25.91
CA MET A 75 3.32 -20.49 -26.20
C MET A 75 2.69 -19.15 -25.79
N THR A 76 1.43 -18.93 -26.17
CA THR A 76 0.72 -17.70 -25.84
C THR A 76 0.61 -17.52 -24.33
N VAL A 77 0.21 -18.57 -23.61
CA VAL A 77 0.10 -18.56 -22.15
C VAL A 77 1.42 -18.22 -21.48
N SER A 78 2.54 -18.76 -21.96
CA SER A 78 3.86 -18.49 -21.36
C SER A 78 4.23 -17.00 -21.40
N ILE A 79 3.96 -16.32 -22.52
CA ILE A 79 4.24 -14.89 -22.69
C ILE A 79 3.32 -14.07 -21.79
N PHE A 80 2.02 -14.41 -21.76
CA PHE A 80 1.07 -13.77 -20.87
C PHE A 80 1.47 -13.95 -19.40
N ALA A 81 1.92 -15.14 -18.99
CA ALA A 81 2.35 -15.41 -17.62
C ALA A 81 3.55 -14.55 -17.20
N ILE A 82 4.54 -14.35 -18.08
CA ILE A 82 5.68 -13.45 -17.81
C ILE A 82 5.20 -12.02 -17.57
N ILE A 83 4.30 -11.51 -18.43
CA ILE A 83 3.72 -10.17 -18.29
C ILE A 83 2.95 -10.04 -16.97
N LEU A 84 2.18 -11.07 -16.61
CA LEU A 84 1.46 -11.13 -15.33
C LEU A 84 2.41 -11.08 -14.15
N SER A 85 3.45 -11.92 -14.13
CA SER A 85 4.45 -11.95 -13.06
C SER A 85 5.14 -10.59 -12.87
N VAL A 86 5.55 -9.94 -13.96
CA VAL A 86 6.18 -8.62 -13.89
C VAL A 86 5.18 -7.56 -13.40
N SER A 87 3.94 -7.59 -13.88
CA SER A 87 2.91 -6.66 -13.41
C SER A 87 2.61 -6.85 -11.92
N VAL A 88 2.48 -8.10 -11.46
CA VAL A 88 2.30 -8.44 -10.05
C VAL A 88 3.49 -7.93 -9.23
N LEU A 89 4.73 -8.12 -9.69
CA LEU A 89 5.92 -7.64 -9.00
C LEU A 89 5.94 -6.10 -8.88
N ILE A 90 5.56 -5.39 -9.95
CA ILE A 90 5.44 -3.92 -9.93
C ILE A 90 4.37 -3.49 -8.93
N ASN A 91 3.20 -4.15 -8.94
CA ASN A 91 2.11 -3.87 -8.00
C ASN A 91 2.53 -4.16 -6.56
N GLN A 92 3.20 -5.28 -6.29
CA GLN A 92 3.72 -5.64 -4.98
C GLN A 92 4.75 -4.61 -4.49
N ASN A 93 5.69 -4.18 -5.34
CA ASN A 93 6.67 -3.16 -4.99
C ASN A 93 6.00 -1.81 -4.67
N ARG A 94 4.95 -1.44 -5.41
CA ARG A 94 4.17 -0.21 -5.14
C ARG A 94 3.43 -0.30 -3.81
N GLN A 95 2.71 -1.40 -3.58
CA GLN A 95 1.98 -1.63 -2.32
C GLN A 95 2.95 -1.65 -1.14
N GLY A 96 4.08 -2.36 -1.24
CA GLY A 96 5.08 -2.40 -0.17
C GLY A 96 5.67 -1.04 0.20
N LYS A 97 5.74 -0.08 -0.73
CA LYS A 97 6.15 1.30 -0.39
C LYS A 97 5.05 2.06 0.35
N ILE A 98 3.80 1.89 -0.06
CA ILE A 98 2.63 2.51 0.58
C ILE A 98 2.47 1.94 1.99
N ASP A 99 2.51 0.62 2.12
CA ASP A 99 2.36 -0.10 3.39
C ASP A 99 3.42 0.34 4.40
N LYS A 100 4.69 0.51 3.98
CA LYS A 100 5.76 1.03 4.85
C LYS A 100 5.46 2.42 5.40
N VAL A 101 4.95 3.34 4.57
CA VAL A 101 4.59 4.69 5.00
C VAL A 101 3.39 4.65 5.93
N SER A 102 2.36 3.88 5.60
CA SER A 102 1.18 3.69 6.46
C SER A 102 1.58 3.14 7.83
N GLN A 103 2.45 2.13 7.88
CA GLN A 103 2.97 1.57 9.14
C GLN A 103 3.72 2.60 9.98
N GLN A 104 4.56 3.45 9.37
CA GLN A 104 5.26 4.50 10.10
C GLN A 104 4.29 5.53 10.69
N VAL A 105 3.28 5.92 9.93
CA VAL A 105 2.24 6.87 10.39
C VAL A 105 1.40 6.25 11.51
N GLU A 106 0.95 5.01 11.35
CA GLU A 106 0.20 4.26 12.36
C GLU A 106 0.99 4.15 13.67
N PHE A 107 2.29 3.86 13.58
CA PHE A 107 3.18 3.83 14.74
C PHE A 107 3.28 5.19 15.43
N GLU A 108 3.54 6.27 14.68
CA GLU A 108 3.66 7.62 15.26
C GLU A 108 2.36 8.07 15.94
N VAL A 109 1.21 7.80 15.31
CA VAL A 109 -0.11 8.10 15.88
C VAL A 109 -0.34 7.31 17.16
N ASN A 110 0.01 6.02 17.19
CA ASN A 110 -0.12 5.19 18.38
C ASN A 110 0.73 5.72 19.54
N VAL A 111 2.00 6.03 19.27
CA VAL A 111 2.91 6.60 20.29
C VAL A 111 2.38 7.93 20.83
N ARG A 112 1.88 8.82 19.97
CA ARG A 112 1.27 10.08 20.42
C ARG A 112 0.01 9.85 21.25
N ALA A 113 -0.84 8.92 20.83
CA ALA A 113 -2.06 8.58 21.57
C ALA A 113 -1.73 8.05 22.98
N GLU A 114 -0.70 7.20 23.10
CA GLU A 114 -0.22 6.73 24.41
C GLU A 114 0.32 7.86 25.30
N GLU A 115 1.07 8.82 24.74
CA GLU A 115 1.52 10.01 25.47
C GLU A 115 0.33 10.87 25.95
N GLU A 116 -0.68 11.07 25.11
CA GLU A 116 -1.89 11.82 25.45
C GLU A 116 -2.71 11.12 26.54
N ILE A 117 -2.89 9.79 26.44
CA ILE A 117 -3.55 8.97 27.46
C ILE A 117 -2.82 9.08 28.79
N THR A 118 -1.49 8.94 28.79
CA THR A 118 -0.68 9.05 30.01
C THR A 118 -0.79 10.43 30.64
N LYS A 119 -0.81 11.51 29.85
CA LYS A 119 -1.06 12.87 30.34
C LYS A 119 -2.45 12.99 30.94
N MET A 120 -3.48 12.46 30.29
CA MET A 120 -4.86 12.46 30.81
C MET A 120 -4.97 11.68 32.12
N LEU A 121 -4.36 10.50 32.23
CA LEU A 121 -4.31 9.70 33.44
C LEU A 121 -3.60 10.44 34.59
N THR A 122 -2.50 11.12 34.28
CA THR A 122 -1.75 11.92 35.26
C THR A 122 -2.58 13.10 35.76
N MET A 123 -3.21 13.86 34.85
CA MET A 123 -4.10 14.96 35.23
C MET A 123 -5.32 14.48 36.03
N LEU A 124 -5.90 13.33 35.66
CA LEU A 124 -7.02 12.73 36.40
C LEU A 124 -6.59 12.32 37.81
N HIS A 125 -5.41 11.74 37.96
CA HIS A 125 -4.84 11.38 39.26
C HIS A 125 -4.61 12.63 40.14
N GLU A 126 -4.09 13.72 39.57
CA GLU A 126 -3.93 15.00 40.28
C GLU A 126 -5.28 15.59 40.74
N ILE A 127 -6.32 15.51 39.91
CA ILE A 127 -7.68 15.96 40.26
C ILE A 127 -8.26 15.10 41.38
N GLN A 128 -8.12 13.78 41.31
CA GLN A 128 -8.57 12.86 42.36
C GLN A 128 -7.93 13.18 43.71
N GLN A 129 -6.60 13.42 43.73
CA GLN A 129 -5.88 13.82 44.94
C GLN A 129 -6.43 15.13 45.52
N LYS A 130 -6.66 16.15 44.68
CA LYS A 130 -7.21 17.44 45.13
C LYS A 130 -8.63 17.34 45.69
N LEU A 131 -9.46 16.43 45.16
CA LEU A 131 -10.83 16.23 45.62
C LEU A 131 -10.94 15.34 46.87
N GLY A 132 -9.82 14.81 47.39
CA GLY A 132 -9.81 13.95 48.58
C GLY A 132 -10.57 12.63 48.37
N ILE A 133 -10.83 12.26 47.11
CA ILE A 133 -11.35 10.94 46.77
C ILE A 133 -10.22 9.99 47.08
N ALA A 134 -10.43 9.05 48.01
CA ALA A 134 -9.45 8.03 48.34
C ALA A 134 -9.13 7.24 47.06
N THR A 135 -8.08 7.65 46.36
CA THR A 135 -7.48 6.88 45.28
C THR A 135 -7.20 5.51 45.87
N HIS A 136 -7.64 4.43 45.21
CA HIS A 136 -7.26 3.09 45.61
C HIS A 136 -5.72 3.03 45.60
N ALA A 137 -5.15 3.16 46.79
CA ALA A 137 -3.72 3.20 47.02
C ALA A 137 -3.16 1.81 46.72
N GLY A 138 -2.81 1.57 45.46
CA GLY A 138 -2.39 0.26 44.98
C GLY A 138 -2.96 -0.15 43.64
N ASP A 139 -3.41 0.78 42.79
CA ASP A 139 -3.76 0.46 41.41
C ASP A 139 -2.48 0.22 40.61
N LYS A 140 -1.90 -0.96 40.82
CA LYS A 140 -0.66 -1.45 40.20
C LYS A 140 -0.74 -1.36 38.68
N GLU A 141 -1.96 -1.47 38.14
CA GLU A 141 -2.32 -1.31 36.74
C GLU A 141 -2.05 0.13 36.22
N LEU A 142 -2.33 1.18 37.00
CA LEU A 142 -2.05 2.57 36.60
C LEU A 142 -0.56 2.88 36.54
N GLU A 143 0.22 2.33 37.47
CA GLU A 143 1.69 2.46 37.48
C GLU A 143 2.35 1.59 36.40
N GLU A 144 1.80 0.40 36.12
CA GLU A 144 2.21 -0.42 34.97
C GLU A 144 1.88 0.26 33.63
N MET A 145 0.72 0.92 33.49
CA MET A 145 0.37 1.69 32.28
C MET A 145 1.34 2.87 32.04
N LYS A 146 1.77 3.57 33.10
CA LYS A 146 2.83 4.60 32.98
C LYS A 146 4.19 4.00 32.60
N SER A 147 4.51 2.80 33.10
CA SER A 147 5.79 2.13 32.84
C SER A 147 5.87 1.47 31.46
N SER A 148 4.76 0.98 30.90
CA SER A 148 4.72 0.37 29.55
C SER A 148 4.75 1.41 28.42
N THR A 149 4.63 2.70 28.75
CA THR A 149 4.56 3.83 27.79
C THR A 149 5.95 4.27 27.29
N ASP A 150 7.06 3.75 27.83
CA ASP A 150 8.40 4.03 27.27
C ASP A 150 8.68 3.19 26.00
N VAL A 151 7.77 3.29 25.03
CA VAL A 151 7.91 2.68 23.70
C VAL A 151 9.10 3.31 22.94
N LYS A 152 9.55 4.51 23.36
CA LYS A 152 10.78 5.14 22.87
C LYS A 152 12.05 4.39 23.28
N GLU A 153 12.12 3.82 24.49
CA GLU A 153 13.26 2.99 24.91
C GLU A 153 13.39 1.69 24.10
N ILE A 154 12.26 1.04 23.76
CA ILE A 154 12.25 -0.21 23.00
C ILE A 154 12.79 0.01 21.58
N HIS A 155 12.45 1.13 20.91
CA HIS A 155 12.97 1.43 19.58
C HIS A 155 14.47 1.75 19.60
N LYS A 156 14.94 2.46 20.63
CA LYS A 156 16.36 2.82 20.78
C LYS A 156 17.28 1.60 20.91
N ASN A 157 16.82 0.56 21.62
CA ASN A 157 17.61 -0.67 21.80
C ASN A 157 17.71 -1.53 20.52
N ILE A 158 16.78 -1.37 19.58
CA ILE A 158 16.78 -2.11 18.31
C ILE A 158 17.76 -1.48 17.31
N ASP A 159 17.84 -0.14 17.26
CA ASP A 159 18.82 0.57 16.42
C ASP A 159 20.27 0.37 16.91
N GLU A 160 20.49 0.21 18.23
CA GLU A 160 21.82 -0.04 18.80
C GLU A 160 22.31 -1.50 18.63
N THR A 161 21.40 -2.47 18.45
CA THR A 161 21.78 -3.89 18.24
C THR A 161 21.93 -4.24 16.75
N GLY A 162 21.48 -3.36 15.85
CA GLY A 162 21.48 -3.55 14.39
C GLY A 162 22.64 -2.90 13.62
N SER A 163 23.63 -2.31 14.31
CA SER A 163 24.82 -1.70 13.71
C SER A 163 26.12 -2.44 14.00
#